data_AF-A0A9D5VXG3-F1
#
_entry.id   AF-A0A9D5VXG3-F1
#
_cell.length_a   1.000
_cell.length_b   1.000
_cell.length_c   1.000
_cell.angle_alpha   90.00
_cell.angle_beta   90.00
_cell.angle_gamma   90.00
#
_symmetry.space_group_name_H-M   'P 1'
#
loop_
_entity.id
_entity.type
_entity.pdbx_description
1 polymer ?
#
loop_
_entity_poly.entity_id
_entity_poly.type
_entity_poly.pdbx_seq_one_letter_code
_entity_poly.pdbx_strand_id
1 'polypeptide(L)'
;MLLIRIRCPICDFEFNICRCCFRGQSYCSDVCREIGKREKHRQAQKRFRATEKGKKSHRKAENKRRERLKKKNEKNMDDATSTPLSEWCTLTIIRYLMLLIERSRQNRCHFCGTIGQIVNNFPRKGYGKNKNTVKGGFYD
;
A
#
# COMPACT_ATOMS: atom_id res chain seq x y z
N MET A 1 -7.83 10.98 -21.44
CA MET A 1 -7.22 10.90 -20.09
C MET A 1 -5.88 10.17 -20.17
N LEU A 2 -4.92 10.53 -19.33
CA LEU A 2 -3.65 9.81 -19.23
C LEU A 2 -3.72 8.79 -18.08
N LEU A 3 -3.16 7.62 -18.32
CA LEU A 3 -2.99 6.54 -17.34
C LEU A 3 -1.50 6.23 -17.21
N ILE A 4 -1.05 5.84 -16.02
CA ILE A 4 0.26 5.21 -15.85
C ILE A 4 0.07 3.78 -15.36
N ARG A 5 1.00 2.89 -15.72
CA ARG A 5 1.03 1.52 -15.21
C ARG A 5 1.88 1.48 -13.94
N ILE A 6 1.37 0.85 -12.90
CA ILE A 6 2.05 0.69 -11.61
C ILE A 6 2.02 -0.79 -11.24
N ARG A 7 3.12 -1.26 -10.64
CA ARG A 7 3.21 -2.57 -10.01
C ARG A 7 3.01 -2.43 -8.50
N CYS A 8 2.10 -3.21 -7.94
CA CYS A 8 1.90 -3.27 -6.50
C CYS A 8 3.12 -3.94 -5.82
N PRO A 9 3.78 -3.31 -4.84
CA PRO A 9 4.98 -3.88 -4.21
C PRO A 9 4.72 -5.05 -3.26
N ILE A 10 3.45 -5.46 -3.07
CA ILE A 10 3.06 -6.53 -2.14
C ILE A 10 2.67 -7.82 -2.87
N CYS A 11 1.94 -7.70 -3.98
CA CYS A 11 1.42 -8.84 -4.72
C CYS A 11 1.84 -8.84 -6.19
N ASP A 12 2.72 -7.92 -6.59
CA ASP A 12 3.22 -7.73 -7.97
C ASP A 12 2.15 -7.50 -9.05
N PHE A 13 0.90 -7.25 -8.64
CA PHE A 13 -0.19 -6.95 -9.54
C PHE A 13 0.05 -5.63 -10.30
N GLU A 14 0.04 -5.70 -11.63
CA GLU A 14 0.13 -4.52 -12.49
C GLU A 14 -1.24 -3.93 -12.79
N PHE A 15 -1.38 -2.62 -12.60
CA PHE A 15 -2.64 -1.92 -12.83
C PHE A 15 -2.41 -0.52 -13.41
N ASN A 16 -3.39 -0.04 -14.17
CA ASN A 16 -3.38 1.30 -14.72
C ASN A 16 -4.09 2.27 -13.77
N ILE A 17 -3.57 3.47 -13.57
CA ILE A 17 -4.18 4.49 -12.71
C ILE A 17 -4.24 5.83 -13.43
N CYS A 18 -5.36 6.56 -13.29
CA CYS A 18 -5.46 7.93 -13.81
C CYS A 18 -4.73 8.93 -12.92
N ARG A 19 -4.40 10.08 -13.50
CA ARG A 19 -3.81 11.20 -12.75
C ARG A 19 -4.65 11.63 -11.54
N CYS A 20 -5.98 11.56 -11.68
CA CYS A 20 -6.94 11.85 -10.62
C CYS A 20 -6.78 10.94 -9.38
N CYS A 21 -6.55 9.64 -9.61
CA CYS A 21 -6.47 8.62 -8.58
C CYS A 21 -5.04 8.41 -8.06
N PHE A 22 -4.01 8.80 -8.83
CA PHE A 22 -2.59 8.65 -8.48
C PHE A 22 -2.12 9.60 -7.37
N ARG A 23 -2.91 9.82 -6.32
CA ARG A 23 -2.57 10.67 -5.16
C ARG A 23 -1.48 10.02 -4.27
N GLY A 24 -0.35 9.62 -4.86
CA GLY A 24 0.68 8.80 -4.24
C GLY A 24 0.30 7.32 -4.09
N GLN A 25 -0.73 6.84 -4.81
CA GLN A 25 -1.13 5.44 -4.73
C GLN A 25 -0.12 4.52 -5.42
N SER A 26 0.37 3.54 -4.66
CA SER A 26 1.31 2.50 -5.14
C SER A 26 0.76 1.08 -4.95
N TYR A 27 -0.35 0.92 -4.25
CA TYR A 27 -0.94 -0.38 -3.92
C TYR A 27 -2.22 -0.58 -4.73
N CYS A 28 -2.47 -1.82 -5.17
CA CYS A 28 -3.67 -2.15 -5.91
C CYS A 28 -4.93 -2.15 -5.05
N SER A 29 -4.80 -2.40 -3.75
CA SER A 29 -5.94 -2.50 -2.81
C SER A 29 -5.57 -2.05 -1.40
N ASP A 30 -6.58 -1.80 -0.58
CA ASP A 30 -6.39 -1.48 0.85
C ASP A 30 -5.75 -2.62 1.64
N VAL A 31 -6.01 -3.88 1.24
CA VAL A 31 -5.36 -5.05 1.84
C VAL A 31 -3.84 -4.99 1.64
N CYS A 32 -3.38 -4.76 0.41
CA CYS A 32 -1.96 -4.61 0.12
C CYS A 32 -1.36 -3.39 0.84
N ARG A 33 -2.09 -2.28 0.87
CA ARG A 33 -1.67 -1.08 1.60
C ARG A 33 -1.45 -1.36 3.08
N GLU A 34 -2.35 -2.11 3.71
CA GLU A 34 -2.26 -2.43 5.13
C GLU A 34 -1.11 -3.41 5.45
N ILE A 35 -0.90 -4.41 4.60
CA ILE A 35 0.29 -5.30 4.70
C ILE A 35 1.58 -4.47 4.62
N GLY A 36 1.69 -3.60 3.62
CA GLY A 36 2.87 -2.74 3.44
C GLY A 36 3.09 -1.76 4.59
N LYS A 37 2.03 -1.22 5.19
CA LYS A 37 2.12 -0.38 6.40
C LYS A 37 2.68 -1.18 7.58
N ARG A 38 2.16 -2.39 7.83
CA ARG A 38 2.61 -3.26 8.93
C ARG A 38 4.08 -3.62 8.78
N GLU A 39 4.53 -3.92 7.57
CA GLU A 39 5.93 -4.23 7.31
C GLU A 39 6.84 -3.02 7.55
N LYS A 40 6.51 -1.85 6.99
CA LYS A 40 7.27 -0.61 7.24
C LYS A 40 7.33 -0.28 8.73
N HIS A 41 6.21 -0.44 9.43
CA HIS A 41 6.14 -0.23 10.87
C HIS A 41 7.02 -1.24 11.63
N ARG A 42 6.99 -2.53 11.26
CA ARG A 42 7.88 -3.56 11.83
C ARG A 42 9.35 -3.21 11.62
N GLN A 43 9.74 -2.77 10.43
CA GLN A 43 11.10 -2.35 10.12
C GLN A 43 11.51 -1.11 10.94
N ALA A 44 10.64 -0.11 11.06
CA ALA A 44 10.88 1.07 11.88
C ALA A 44 11.04 0.70 13.36
N GLN A 45 10.18 -0.18 13.88
CA GLN A 45 10.30 -0.71 15.25
C GLN A 45 11.61 -1.47 15.46
N LYS A 46 12.02 -2.31 14.50
CA LYS A 46 13.30 -3.04 14.55
C LYS A 46 14.47 -2.07 14.66
N ARG A 47 14.51 -1.04 13.82
CA ARG A 47 15.53 0.02 13.86
C ARG A 47 15.52 0.77 15.19
N PHE A 48 14.33 1.18 15.66
CA PHE A 48 14.19 1.88 16.92
C PHE A 48 14.66 1.04 18.12
N ARG A 49 14.30 -0.24 18.19
CA ARG A 49 14.72 -1.16 19.26
C ARG A 49 16.24 -1.36 19.33
N ALA A 50 16.94 -1.21 18.21
CA ALA A 50 18.41 -1.27 18.18
C ALA A 50 19.07 -0.04 18.83
N THR A 51 18.38 1.10 18.91
CA THR A 51 18.89 2.33 19.56
C THR A 51 18.91 2.22 21.08
N GLU A 52 19.78 2.97 21.75
CA GLU A 52 19.83 3.00 23.23
C GLU A 52 18.53 3.49 23.86
N LYS A 53 17.88 4.49 23.25
CA LYS A 53 16.55 4.96 23.66
C LYS A 53 15.51 3.83 23.56
N GLY A 54 15.55 3.07 22.46
CA GLY A 54 14.69 1.91 22.26
C GLY A 54 14.94 0.80 23.28
N LYS A 55 16.19 0.42 23.53
CA LYS A 55 16.57 -0.57 24.55
C LYS A 55 16.09 -0.16 25.94
N LYS A 56 16.30 1.10 26.33
CA LYS A 56 15.83 1.64 27.63
C LYS A 56 14.30 1.58 27.73
N SER A 57 13.58 1.97 26.66
CA SER A 57 12.13 1.87 26.60
C SER A 57 11.65 0.41 26.71
N HIS A 58 12.33 -0.51 26.05
CA HIS A 58 12.02 -1.94 26.10
C HIS A 58 12.19 -2.51 27.50
N ARG A 59 13.31 -2.22 28.19
CA ARG A 59 13.52 -2.62 29.59
C ARG A 59 12.42 -2.11 30.51
N LYS A 60 12.03 -0.84 30.39
CA LYS A 60 10.94 -0.25 31.18
C LYS A 60 9.60 -0.94 30.93
N ALA A 61 9.27 -1.20 29.66
CA ALA A 61 8.02 -1.88 29.28
C ALA A 61 7.97 -3.31 29.84
N GLU A 62 9.07 -4.04 29.74
CA GLU A 62 9.17 -5.42 30.25
C GLU A 62 9.08 -5.48 31.77
N ASN A 63 9.73 -4.57 32.49
CA ASN A 63 9.59 -4.45 33.95
C ASN A 63 8.13 -4.19 34.34
N LYS A 64 7.46 -3.24 33.67
CA LYS A 64 6.03 -2.94 33.90
C LYS A 64 5.13 -4.14 33.61
N ARG A 65 5.43 -4.93 32.56
CA ARG A 65 4.70 -6.18 32.25
C ARG A 65 4.86 -7.19 33.39
N ARG A 66 6.08 -7.41 33.87
CA ARG A 66 6.37 -8.33 34.99
C ARG A 66 5.68 -7.89 36.28
N GLU A 67 5.71 -6.59 36.60
CA GLU A 67 4.99 -6.03 37.75
C GLU A 67 3.48 -6.26 37.66
N ARG A 68 2.88 -6.06 36.48
CA ARG A 68 1.46 -6.35 36.25
C ARG A 68 1.14 -7.83 36.42
N LEU A 69 1.98 -8.73 35.92
CA LEU A 69 1.78 -10.17 36.07
C LEU A 69 1.89 -10.61 37.53
N LYS A 70 2.86 -10.08 38.29
CA LYS A 70 2.97 -10.33 39.73
C LYS A 70 1.71 -9.91 40.49
N LYS A 71 1.05 -8.82 40.06
CA LYS A 71 -0.21 -8.34 40.63
C LYS A 71 -1.45 -9.12 40.16
N LYS A 72 -1.36 -9.84 39.03
CA LYS A 72 -2.47 -10.54 38.37
C LYS A 72 -2.38 -12.06 38.51
N ASN A 73 -1.80 -12.55 39.61
CA ASN A 73 -1.73 -13.98 39.94
C ASN A 73 -3.11 -14.54 40.36
N GLU A 74 -4.12 -14.36 39.51
CA GLU A 74 -5.28 -15.25 39.38
C GLU A 74 -5.17 -15.90 38.00
N LYS A 75 -4.95 -17.21 38.00
CA LYS A 75 -4.67 -18.03 36.81
C LYS A 75 -5.87 -18.00 35.87
N ASN A 76 -5.66 -17.60 34.62
CA ASN A 76 -6.46 -18.08 33.48
C ASN A 76 -5.47 -18.61 32.44
N MET A 77 -5.48 -19.94 32.27
CA MET A 77 -4.75 -20.68 31.25
C MET A 77 -5.71 -20.85 30.07
N ASP A 78 -5.55 -20.05 29.02
CA ASP A 78 -6.25 -20.25 27.75
C ASP A 78 -5.23 -20.58 26.66
N ASP A 79 -5.18 -21.84 26.26
CA ASP A 79 -4.46 -22.30 25.07
C ASP A 79 -5.37 -22.12 23.85
N ALA A 80 -5.38 -20.91 23.28
CA ALA A 80 -6.04 -20.68 22.00
C ALA A 80 -5.14 -21.20 20.86
N THR A 81 -5.35 -22.45 20.46
CA THR A 81 -4.83 -22.99 19.21
C THR A 81 -5.35 -22.15 18.05
N SER A 82 -4.44 -21.74 17.15
CA SER A 82 -4.80 -20.97 15.97
C SER A 82 -5.72 -21.81 15.07
N THR A 83 -6.97 -21.37 14.89
CA THR A 83 -7.90 -21.99 13.94
C THR A 83 -7.32 -21.83 12.53
N PRO A 84 -7.09 -22.92 11.78
CA PRO A 84 -6.69 -22.79 10.38
C PRO A 84 -7.80 -22.09 9.60
N LEU A 85 -7.42 -21.20 8.68
CA LEU A 85 -8.40 -20.62 7.75
C LEU A 85 -9.06 -21.75 6.95
N SER A 86 -10.40 -21.73 6.90
CA SER A 86 -11.20 -22.63 6.07
C SER A 86 -10.76 -22.57 4.61
N GLU A 87 -10.69 -23.74 3.97
CA GLU A 87 -10.30 -23.97 2.58
C GLU A 87 -11.14 -23.16 1.57
N TRP A 88 -12.39 -22.85 1.93
CA TRP A 88 -13.28 -21.97 1.16
C TRP A 88 -12.82 -20.52 1.12
N CYS A 89 -12.24 -20.01 2.20
CA CYS A 89 -11.71 -18.64 2.23
C CYS A 89 -10.51 -18.49 1.29
N THR A 90 -9.64 -19.50 1.21
CA THR A 90 -8.49 -19.49 0.29
C THR A 90 -8.92 -19.52 -1.18
N LEU A 91 -9.89 -20.37 -1.53
CA LEU A 91 -10.39 -20.47 -2.92
C LEU A 91 -11.12 -19.19 -3.37
N THR A 92 -11.84 -18.54 -2.46
CA THR A 92 -12.54 -17.27 -2.75
C THR A 92 -11.55 -16.13 -2.97
N ILE A 93 -10.46 -16.08 -2.19
CA ILE A 93 -9.35 -15.14 -2.38
C ILE A 93 -8.67 -15.38 -3.73
N ILE A 94 -8.37 -16.63 -4.09
CA ILE A 94 -7.74 -16.98 -5.38
C ILE A 94 -8.65 -16.59 -6.56
N ARG A 95 -9.95 -16.89 -6.48
CA ARG A 95 -10.91 -16.58 -7.54
C ARG A 95 -11.09 -15.06 -7.73
N TYR A 96 -11.09 -14.29 -6.64
CA TYR A 96 -11.11 -12.83 -6.69
C TYR A 96 -9.82 -12.26 -7.31
N LEU A 97 -8.65 -12.82 -6.94
CA LEU A 97 -7.37 -12.44 -7.53
C LEU A 97 -7.33 -12.70 -9.04
N MET A 98 -7.86 -13.83 -9.51
CA MET A 98 -7.94 -14.16 -10.94
C MET A 98 -8.81 -13.16 -11.73
N LEU A 99 -9.97 -12.78 -11.20
CA LEU A 99 -10.85 -11.78 -11.86
C LEU A 99 -10.24 -10.38 -11.92
N LEU A 100 -9.39 -10.01 -10.95
CA LEU A 100 -8.66 -8.75 -10.98
C LEU A 100 -7.58 -8.75 -12.08
N ILE A 101 -6.91 -9.89 -12.32
CA ILE A 101 -5.91 -10.06 -13.39
C ILE A 101 -6.51 -9.80 -14.77
N GLU A 102 -7.72 -10.27 -15.05
CA GLU A 102 -8.37 -10.05 -16.35
C GLU A 102 -8.78 -8.59 -16.61
N ARG A 103 -9.21 -7.84 -15.59
CA ARG A 103 -9.54 -6.40 -15.74
C ARG A 103 -8.32 -5.52 -16.01
N SER A 104 -7.10 -5.98 -15.67
CA SER A 104 -5.86 -5.20 -15.82
C SER A 104 -5.44 -4.97 -17.28
N ARG A 105 -5.96 -5.77 -18.23
CA ARG A 105 -5.57 -5.70 -19.66
C ARG A 105 -6.25 -4.58 -20.43
N GLN A 106 -7.23 -3.90 -19.85
CA GLN A 106 -7.92 -2.81 -20.51
C GLN A 106 -7.23 -1.47 -20.19
N ASN A 107 -7.23 -0.55 -21.15
CA ASN A 107 -6.74 0.83 -21.03
C ASN A 107 -7.65 1.67 -20.11
N ARG A 108 -7.91 1.18 -18.88
CA ARG A 108 -8.85 1.75 -17.90
C ARG A 108 -8.20 1.91 -16.54
N CYS A 109 -8.56 2.97 -15.83
CA CYS A 109 -8.14 3.17 -14.45
C CYS A 109 -8.73 2.08 -13.55
N HIS A 110 -7.88 1.46 -12.74
CA HIS A 110 -8.27 0.42 -11.78
C HIS A 110 -9.30 0.90 -10.76
N PHE A 111 -9.20 2.16 -10.32
CA PHE A 111 -10.03 2.70 -9.23
C PHE A 111 -11.34 3.33 -9.71
N CYS A 112 -11.30 4.14 -10.76
CA CYS A 112 -12.47 4.86 -11.25
C CYS A 112 -13.02 4.35 -12.60
N GLY A 113 -12.36 3.37 -13.22
CA GLY A 113 -12.80 2.77 -14.49
C GLY A 113 -12.58 3.62 -15.75
N THR A 114 -12.13 4.87 -15.62
CA THR A 114 -11.96 5.80 -16.77
C THR A 114 -10.95 5.27 -17.79
N ILE A 115 -11.32 5.37 -19.07
CA ILE A 115 -10.49 4.92 -20.20
C ILE A 115 -9.45 6.01 -20.55
N GLY A 116 -8.24 5.62 -20.95
CA GLY A 116 -7.19 6.57 -21.32
C GLY A 116 -5.96 5.98 -21.98
N GLN A 117 -5.08 6.85 -22.47
CA GLN A 117 -3.80 6.45 -23.06
C GLN A 117 -2.79 6.16 -21.95
N ILE A 118 -2.08 5.03 -22.06
CA ILE A 118 -1.00 4.67 -21.14
C ILE A 118 0.25 5.49 -21.49
N VAL A 119 0.80 6.17 -20.49
CA VAL A 119 2.07 6.89 -20.56
C VAL A 119 3.00 6.39 -19.45
N ASN A 120 4.31 6.55 -19.62
CA ASN A 120 5.28 6.11 -18.62
C ASN A 120 5.22 6.97 -17.34
N ASN A 121 5.01 8.28 -17.51
CA ASN A 121 4.91 9.24 -16.41
C ASN A 121 3.85 10.29 -16.73
N PHE A 122 3.17 10.79 -15.69
CA PHE A 122 2.32 11.96 -15.89
C PHE A 122 3.17 13.18 -16.22
N PRO A 123 2.83 13.97 -17.26
CA PRO A 123 3.56 15.20 -17.56
C PRO A 123 3.50 16.11 -16.34
N ARG A 124 4.64 16.71 -15.97
CA ARG A 124 4.68 17.70 -14.88
C ARG A 124 3.66 18.79 -15.20
N LYS A 125 2.84 19.18 -14.22
CA LYS A 125 2.02 20.39 -14.37
C LYS A 125 3.02 21.53 -14.53
N GLY A 126 3.07 22.14 -15.71
CA GLY A 126 3.77 23.41 -15.85
C GLY A 126 3.08 24.42 -14.95
N TYR A 127 3.76 24.89 -13.92
CA TYR A 127 3.31 26.08 -13.20
C TYR A 127 3.66 27.28 -14.10
N GLY A 128 2.65 28.04 -14.52
CA GLY A 128 2.84 29.29 -15.26
C GLY A 128 3.43 29.14 -16.67
N LYS A 129 2.57 28.90 -17.66
CA LYS A 129 2.75 29.56 -18.97
C LYS A 129 1.45 30.28 -19.28
N ASN A 130 1.48 31.60 -19.13
CA ASN A 130 0.50 32.49 -19.73
C ASN A 130 0.41 32.12 -21.21
N LYS A 131 -0.78 31.72 -21.66
CA LYS A 131 -1.09 31.70 -23.09
C LYS A 131 -1.35 33.14 -23.48
N ASN A 132 -0.30 33.92 -23.69
CA ASN A 132 -0.35 35.17 -24.43
C ASN A 132 1.08 35.51 -24.88
N THR A 133 1.20 35.87 -26.15
CA THR A 133 2.40 36.20 -26.95
C THR A 133 3.10 35.01 -27.62
N VAL A 134 3.45 35.00 -28.90
CA VAL A 134 3.28 35.95 -30.03
C VAL A 134 3.57 35.16 -31.33
N LYS A 135 2.80 35.45 -32.39
CA LYS A 135 3.08 35.47 -33.85
C LYS A 135 3.90 34.33 -34.51
N GLY A 136 3.27 33.76 -35.55
CA GLY A 136 3.75 33.75 -36.94
C GLY A 136 5.19 33.33 -37.23
N GLY A 137 5.33 32.26 -37.99
CA GLY A 137 6.61 31.87 -38.59
C GLY A 137 6.45 30.65 -39.50
N PHE A 138 6.01 30.92 -40.72
CA PHE A 138 6.12 30.09 -41.91
C PHE A 138 7.60 30.00 -42.33
N TYR A 139 8.10 28.82 -42.72
CA TYR A 139 9.22 28.51 -43.65
C TYR A 139 9.36 26.97 -43.64
N ASP A 140 9.47 26.20 -44.72
CA ASP A 140 9.24 26.33 -46.17
C ASP A 140 8.81 24.94 -46.67
#